data_AF-A0A0V1PJS5-F1
#
_entry.id   AF-A0A0V1PJS5-F1
#
_cell.length_a   1.000
_cell.length_b   1.000
_cell.length_c   1.000
_cell.angle_alpha   90.00
_cell.angle_beta   90.00
_cell.angle_gamma   90.00
#
_symmetry.space_group_name_H-M   'P 1'
#
loop_
_entity.id
_entity.type
_entity.pdbx_description
1 polymer ?
#
loop_
_entity_poly.entity_id
_entity_poly.type
_entity_poly.pdbx_seq_one_letter_code
_entity_poly.pdbx_strand_id
1 'polypeptide(L)' 'MLIIDVDSIRNSPWVVLCQNIDGSEPVVPFTSYSLTKAESRYCATRREMLGPIWEWRKESAGGA' A
#
# COMPACT_ATOMS: atom_id res chain seq x y z
N MET A 1 10.27 -11.62 -7.24
CA MET A 1 8.84 -11.67 -6.85
C MET A 1 8.50 -10.37 -6.13
N LEU A 2 7.38 -9.73 -6.47
CA LEU A 2 6.91 -8.54 -5.76
C LEU A 2 5.87 -8.96 -4.72
N ILE A 3 6.09 -8.60 -3.46
CA ILE A 3 5.15 -8.82 -2.36
C ILE A 3 4.66 -7.45 -1.91
N ILE A 4 3.36 -7.31 -1.74
CA ILE A 4 2.73 -6.11 -1.18
C ILE A 4 2.05 -6.54 0.11
N ASP A 5 2.63 -6.15 1.24
CA ASP A 5 2.00 -6.32 2.53
C ASP A 5 1.18 -5.08 2.85
N VAL A 6 -0.10 -5.27 3.16
CA VAL A 6 -1.01 -4.19 3.48
C VAL A 6 -1.65 -4.46 4.82
N ASP A 7 -1.73 -3.44 5.66
CA ASP A 7 -2.52 -3.51 6.87
C ASP A 7 -3.21 -2.16 7.10
N SER A 8 -4.38 -2.23 7.72
CA SER A 8 -5.30 -1.11 7.88
C SER A 8 -5.85 -1.02 9.30
N ILE A 9 -5.12 -0.33 10.18
CA ILE A 9 -5.67 -0.01 11.49
C ILE A 9 -6.60 1.22 11.39
N ARG A 10 -7.83 1.08 11.89
CA ARG A 10 -8.85 2.14 11.95
C ARG A 10 -9.07 2.81 10.58
N ASN A 11 -8.40 3.94 10.31
CA ASN A 11 -8.58 4.77 9.11
C ASN A 11 -7.26 5.12 8.40
N SER A 12 -6.16 4.49 8.79
CA SER A 12 -4.82 4.78 8.26
C SER A 12 -4.22 3.49 7.73
N PRO A 13 -4.49 3.15 6.45
CA PRO A 13 -3.82 2.05 5.81
C PRO A 13 -2.35 2.38 5.59
N TRP A 14 -1.52 1.37 5.79
CA TRP A 14 -0.12 1.38 5.41
C TRP A 14 0.14 0.24 4.44
N VAL A 15 1.03 0.50 3.51
CA VAL A 15 1.47 -0.50 2.54
C VAL A 15 2.98 -0.56 2.60
N VAL A 16 3.46 -1.79 2.62
CA VAL A 16 4.86 -2.13 2.59
C VAL A 16 5.09 -2.90 1.30
N LEU A 17 5.85 -2.30 0.40
CA LEU A 17 6.27 -2.98 -0.82
C LEU A 17 7.57 -3.72 -0.51
N CYS A 18 7.64 -5.00 -0.81
CA CYS A 18 8.83 -5.81 -0.63
C CYS A 18 9.23 -6.38 -1.99
N GLN A 19 10.38 -5.94 -2.52
CA GLN A 19 10.95 -6.57 -3.71
C GLN A 19 11.97 -7.61 -3.27
N ASN A 20 11.63 -8.89 -3.48
CA ASN A 20 12.61 -9.96 -3.32
C ASN A 20 13.48 -9.99 -4.58
N ILE A 21 14.72 -9.49 -4.45
CA ILE A 21 15.78 -9.51 -5.45
C ILE A 21 16.75 -10.62 -5.03
N ASP A 22 16.98 -11.59 -5.92
CA ASP A 22 17.71 -12.84 -5.69
C ASP A 22 18.91 -12.73 -4.71
N GLY A 23 18.67 -13.03 -3.43
CA GLY A 23 19.70 -13.10 -2.39
C GLY A 23 20.13 -11.76 -1.77
N SER A 24 19.52 -10.64 -2.14
CA SER A 24 19.75 -9.31 -1.55
C SER A 24 18.82 -9.05 -0.37
N GLU A 25 19.24 -8.17 0.55
CA GLU A 25 18.30 -7.61 1.54
C GLU A 25 17.11 -6.99 0.81
N PRO A 26 15.86 -7.27 1.25
CA PRO A 26 14.68 -6.75 0.60
C PRO A 26 14.69 -5.23 0.72
N VAL A 27 14.58 -4.53 -0.41
CA VAL A 27 14.31 -3.09 -0.39
C VAL A 27 12.83 -2.92 -0.05
N VAL A 28 12.56 -2.24 1.06
CA VAL A 28 11.22 -2.10 1.62
C VAL A 28 10.75 -0.64 1.58
N PRO A 29 10.16 -0.17 0.45
CA PRO A 29 9.50 1.13 0.46
C PRO A 29 8.24 1.08 1.33
N PHE A 30 8.17 2.00 2.28
CA PHE A 30 7.00 2.25 3.11
C PHE A 30 6.18 3.40 2.53
N THR A 31 4.87 3.19 2.45
CA THR A 31 3.92 4.25 2.11
C THR A 31 2.75 4.22 3.10
N SER A 32 2.19 5.38 3.36
CA SER A 32 0.94 5.48 4.12
C SER A 32 0.06 6.52 3.46
N TYR A 33 -1.25 6.31 3.55
CA TYR A 33 -2.22 7.25 3.01
C TYR A 33 -3.41 7.38 3.96
N SER A 34 -4.13 8.48 3.83
CA SER A 34 -5.33 8.73 4.62
C SER A 34 -6.56 8.32 3.84
N LEU A 35 -7.47 7.59 4.48
CA LEU A 35 -8.78 7.31 3.90
C LEU A 35 -9.66 8.54 3.93
N THR A 36 -10.42 8.73 2.85
CA THR A 36 -11.57 9.64 2.87
C THR A 36 -12.64 9.16 3.86
N LYS A 37 -13.58 10.04 4.20
CA LYS A 37 -14.73 9.70 5.07
C LYS A 37 -15.60 8.55 4.52
N ALA A 38 -15.65 8.39 3.19
CA ALA A 38 -16.37 7.29 2.57
C ALA A 38 -15.58 5.98 2.69
N GLU A 39 -14.28 6.01 2.40
CA GLU A 39 -13.43 4.83 2.45
C GLU A 39 -13.17 4.34 3.88
N SER A 40 -13.16 5.23 4.87
CA SER A 40 -13.04 4.84 6.29
C SER A 40 -14.20 3.98 6.79
N ARG A 41 -15.35 4.01 6.09
CA ARG A 41 -16.51 3.17 6.39
C ARG A 41 -16.42 1.78 5.74
N TYR A 42 -15.41 1.53 4.91
CA TYR A 42 -15.20 0.22 4.32
C TYR A 42 -14.76 -0.81 5.38
N CYS A 43 -15.11 -2.08 5.14
CA CYS A 43 -14.54 -3.18 5.91
C CYS A 43 -13.02 -3.27 5.73
N ALA A 44 -12.33 -3.93 6.67
CA ALA A 44 -10.86 -4.04 6.68
C ALA A 44 -10.28 -4.49 5.33
N THR A 45 -10.81 -5.58 4.76
CA THR A 45 -10.37 -6.09 3.46
C THR A 45 -10.49 -5.07 2.33
N ARG A 46 -11.56 -4.27 2.30
CA ARG A 46 -11.72 -3.22 1.28
C ARG A 46 -10.78 -2.04 1.53
N ARG A 47 -10.46 -1.72 2.79
CA ARG A 47 -9.47 -0.69 3.14
C ARG A 47 -8.06 -1.13 2.75
N GLU A 48 -7.72 -2.39 2.95
CA GLU A 48 -6.45 -2.99 2.51
C GLU A 48 -6.32 -3.02 0.98
N MET A 49 -7.39 -3.38 0.27
CA MET A 49 -7.37 -3.39 -1.20
C MET A 49 -7.17 -2.01 -1.84
N LEU A 50 -7.40 -0.91 -1.10
CA LEU A 50 -7.06 0.43 -1.58
C LEU A 50 -5.54 0.66 -1.63
N GLY A 51 -4.76 -0.04 -0.81
CA GLY A 51 -3.31 0.15 -0.72
C GLY A 51 -2.58 -0.05 -2.05
N PRO A 52 -2.76 -1.21 -2.72
CA PRO A 52 -2.18 -1.45 -4.03
C PRO A 52 -2.68 -0.46 -5.10
N ILE A 53 -3.93 -0.01 -5.02
CA ILE A 53 -4.51 0.95 -5.97
C ILE A 53 -3.84 2.33 -5.82
N TRP A 54 -3.57 2.76 -4.59
CA TRP A 54 -2.90 4.01 -4.30
C TRP A 54 -1.44 4.00 -4.80
N GLU A 55 -0.69 2.93 -4.54
CA GLU A 55 0.67 2.80 -5.05
C GLU A 55 0.69 2.76 -6.58
N TRP A 56 -0.20 1.99 -7.21
CA TRP A 56 -0.31 1.97 -8.67
C TRP A 56 -0.64 3.36 -9.26
N ARG A 57 -1.50 4.14 -8.60
CA ARG A 57 -1.79 5.52 -9.01
C ARG A 57 -0.56 6.42 -8.87
N LYS A 58 0.23 6.26 -7.81
CA LYS A 58 1.46 7.04 -7.60
C LYS A 58 2.47 6.77 -8.71
N GLU A 59 2.65 5.50 -9.08
CA GLU A 59 3.53 5.10 -10.19
C GLU A 59 3.01 5.58 -11.54
N SER A 60 1.70 5.43 -11.79
CA SER A 60 1.06 5.78 -13.08
C SER A 60 0.95 7.28 -13.32
N ALA A 61 0.95 8.09 -12.26
CA ALA A 61 0.91 9.54 -12.35
C ALA A 61 2.26 10.18 -12.73
N GLY A 62 3.31 9.38 -12.92
CA GLY A 62 4.68 9.87 -13.07
C GLY A 62 5.18 10.40 -11.74
N GLY A 63 5.85 9.53 -10.97
CA GLY A 63 6.56 9.96 -9.76
C GLY A 63 7.51 11.12 -10.10
N ALA A 64 7.39 12.21 -9.34
CA ALA A 64 8.41 13.25 -9.27
C ALA A 64 9.72 12.72 -8.68
#